data_AF-A0A2Z6RJR0-F1
#
_entry.id   AF-A0A2Z6RJR0-F1
#
_cell.length_a   1.000
_cell.length_b   1.000
_cell.length_c   1.000
_cell.angle_alpha   90.00
_cell.angle_beta   90.00
_cell.angle_gamma   90.00
#
_symmetry.space_group_name_H-M   'P 1'
#
loop_
_entity.id
_entity.type
_entity.pdbx_description
1 polymer ?
#
loop_
_entity_poly.entity_id
_entity_poly.type
_entity_poly.pdbx_seq_one_letter_code
_entity_poly.pdbx_strand_id
1 'polypeptide(L)'
;MTQELNIKLTQAASNFEREYKIIYKNIININKLKFENFCPKKNKGRRCVRPPNSFFSFKKVVIQELGERCNNISQPDLSRLIAQKWRELPNDVKKSYGNFSRGVCEYYTYKNDPPTYKLIKF
;
A
#
# COMPACT_ATOMS: atom_id res chain seq x y z
N MET A 1 23.72 -17.65 19.76
CA MET A 1 23.43 -16.43 18.96
C MET A 1 21.99 -16.32 18.43
N THR A 2 21.06 -17.22 18.82
CA THR A 2 19.67 -17.26 18.31
C THR A 2 18.64 -16.58 19.21
N GLN A 3 18.89 -16.50 20.53
CA GLN A 3 17.93 -15.94 21.49
C GLN A 3 17.81 -14.41 21.41
N GLU A 4 18.92 -13.69 21.26
CA GLU A 4 18.90 -12.21 21.17
C GLU A 4 18.21 -11.69 19.91
N LEU A 5 18.35 -12.39 18.78
CA LEU A 5 17.65 -12.06 17.54
C LEU A 5 16.14 -12.25 17.67
N ASN A 6 15.71 -13.32 18.35
CA ASN A 6 14.30 -13.58 18.60
C ASN A 6 13.69 -12.50 19.52
N ILE A 7 14.39 -12.10 20.59
CA ILE A 7 13.91 -11.05 21.51
C ILE A 7 13.76 -9.70 20.79
N LYS A 8 14.72 -9.31 19.96
CA LYS A 8 14.65 -8.07 19.15
C LYS A 8 13.47 -8.10 18.17
N LEU A 9 13.21 -9.26 17.54
CA LEU A 9 12.07 -9.44 16.64
C LEU A 9 10.72 -9.33 17.38
N THR A 10 10.62 -9.93 18.56
CA THR A 10 9.41 -9.87 19.40
C THR A 10 9.13 -8.44 19.88
N GLN A 11 10.16 -7.70 20.29
CA GLN A 11 10.01 -6.30 20.69
C GLN A 11 9.60 -5.41 19.51
N ALA A 12 10.20 -5.62 18.33
CA ALA A 12 9.83 -4.90 17.11
C ALA A 12 8.39 -5.18 16.69
N ALA A 13 7.93 -6.43 16.80
CA ALA A 13 6.55 -6.82 16.50
C ALA A 13 5.55 -6.17 17.48
N SER A 14 5.87 -6.14 18.77
CA SER A 14 5.03 -5.48 19.78
C SER A 14 4.91 -3.97 19.54
N ASN A 15 6.03 -3.30 19.23
CA ASN A 15 6.05 -1.88 18.89
C ASN A 15 5.22 -1.61 17.62
N PHE A 16 5.40 -2.42 16.58
CA PHE A 16 4.61 -2.31 15.36
C PHE A 16 3.12 -2.48 15.64
N GLU A 17 2.73 -3.44 16.46
CA GLU A 17 1.32 -3.69 16.79
C GLU A 17 0.69 -2.51 17.53
N ARG A 18 1.43 -1.87 18.44
CA ARG A 18 0.98 -0.65 19.12
C ARG A 18 0.76 0.49 18.12
N GLU A 19 1.74 0.77 17.27
CA GLU A 19 1.62 1.84 16.27
C GLU A 19 0.51 1.53 15.25
N TYR A 20 0.39 0.28 14.82
CA TYR A 20 -0.65 -0.16 13.90
C TYR A 20 -2.06 0.11 14.44
N LYS A 21 -2.29 -0.14 15.74
CA LYS A 21 -3.58 0.15 16.40
C LYS A 21 -3.93 1.63 16.34
N ILE A 22 -2.95 2.52 16.45
CA ILE A 22 -3.16 3.98 16.36
C ILE A 22 -3.63 4.38 14.96
N ILE A 23 -2.99 3.83 13.92
CA ILE A 23 -3.26 4.20 12.52
C ILE A 23 -4.40 3.39 11.89
N TYR A 24 -4.92 2.36 12.57
CA TYR A 24 -5.94 1.45 12.03
C TYR A 24 -7.18 2.18 11.49
N LYS A 25 -7.65 3.21 12.20
CA LYS A 25 -8.80 4.03 11.75
C LYS A 25 -8.53 4.75 10.43
N ASN A 26 -7.30 5.20 10.19
CA ASN A 26 -6.91 5.86 8.94
C ASN A 26 -6.81 4.85 7.80
N ILE A 27 -6.28 3.65 8.09
CA ILE A 27 -6.17 2.54 7.13
C ILE A 27 -7.55 2.13 6.59
N ILE A 28 -8.57 2.07 7.45
CA ILE A 28 -9.93 1.71 7.02
C ILE A 28 -10.55 2.82 6.16
N ASN A 29 -10.18 4.08 6.38
CA ASN A 29 -10.74 5.22 5.67
C ASN A 29 -10.07 5.47 4.32
N ILE A 30 -10.33 4.57 3.37
CA ILE A 30 -9.76 4.57 2.01
C ILE A 30 -10.17 5.79 1.19
N ASN A 31 -11.30 6.43 1.51
CA ASN A 31 -11.82 7.59 0.77
C ASN A 31 -10.89 8.81 0.81
N LYS A 32 -9.96 8.85 1.77
CA LYS A 32 -8.94 9.92 1.84
C LYS A 32 -7.78 9.74 0.85
N LEU A 33 -7.68 8.58 0.20
CA LEU A 33 -6.55 8.26 -0.68
C LEU A 33 -6.75 8.87 -2.07
N LYS A 34 -5.72 9.55 -2.57
CA LYS A 34 -5.69 10.12 -3.93
C LYS A 34 -5.01 9.16 -4.90
N PHE A 35 -5.63 8.90 -6.06
CA PHE A 35 -5.06 7.98 -7.07
C PHE A 35 -3.67 8.37 -7.55
N GLU A 36 -3.40 9.68 -7.66
CA GLU A 36 -2.11 10.24 -8.10
C GLU A 36 -0.94 9.75 -7.25
N ASN A 37 -1.17 9.56 -5.95
CA ASN A 37 -0.15 9.08 -5.02
C ASN A 37 0.22 7.62 -5.29
N PHE A 38 -0.64 6.83 -5.94
CA PHE A 38 -0.47 5.40 -6.16
C PHE A 38 -0.07 5.06 -7.60
N CYS A 39 -0.22 6.00 -8.54
CA CYS A 39 0.23 5.81 -9.90
C CYS A 39 1.76 5.63 -9.97
N PRO A 40 2.23 4.61 -10.70
CA PRO A 40 3.65 4.47 -10.91
C PRO A 40 4.20 5.63 -11.74
N LYS A 41 5.39 6.10 -11.38
CA LYS A 41 6.12 7.09 -12.18
C LYS A 41 6.68 6.40 -13.44
N LYS A 42 6.51 7.03 -14.60
CA LYS A 42 7.14 6.58 -15.85
C LYS A 42 8.66 6.70 -15.70
N ASN A 43 9.35 5.56 -15.57
CA ASN A 43 10.81 5.53 -15.67
C ASN A 43 11.19 5.50 -17.14
N LYS A 44 11.90 6.54 -17.61
CA LYS A 44 12.47 6.59 -18.96
C LYS A 44 13.46 5.42 -19.10
N GLY A 45 13.03 4.31 -19.72
CA GLY A 45 13.88 3.15 -20.03
C GLY A 45 13.58 1.83 -19.33
N ARG A 46 12.47 1.67 -18.58
CA ARG A 46 12.05 0.35 -18.04
C ARG A 46 10.65 -0.04 -18.49
N ARG A 47 10.40 -1.37 -18.56
CA ARG A 47 9.12 -2.01 -18.92
C ARG A 47 7.93 -1.33 -18.26
N CYS A 48 6.76 -1.36 -18.93
CA CYS A 48 5.50 -0.81 -18.44
C CYS A 48 5.30 -1.12 -16.94
N VAL A 49 5.33 -0.08 -16.11
CA VAL A 49 5.16 -0.23 -14.67
C VAL A 49 3.68 -0.52 -14.41
N ARG A 50 3.41 -1.68 -13.82
CA ARG A 50 2.03 -2.07 -13.48
C ARG A 50 1.54 -1.25 -12.29
N PRO A 51 0.28 -0.80 -12.32
CA PRO A 51 -0.37 -0.21 -11.15
C PRO A 51 -0.35 -1.17 -9.95
N PRO A 52 -0.32 -0.64 -8.72
CA PRO A 52 -0.26 -1.47 -7.52
C PRO A 52 -1.53 -2.30 -7.36
N ASN A 53 -1.39 -3.56 -6.94
CA ASN A 53 -2.54 -4.36 -6.52
C ASN A 53 -3.09 -3.86 -5.16
N SER A 54 -4.18 -4.46 -4.69
CA SER A 54 -4.84 -4.11 -3.42
C SER A 54 -3.88 -4.18 -2.22
N PHE A 55 -3.09 -5.25 -2.13
CA PHE A 55 -2.08 -5.41 -1.07
C PHE A 55 -0.99 -4.34 -1.13
N PHE A 56 -0.47 -4.01 -2.32
CA PHE A 56 0.55 -2.97 -2.48
C PHE A 56 0.00 -1.59 -2.12
N SER A 57 -1.27 -1.33 -2.44
CA SER A 57 -1.96 -0.09 -2.03
C SER A 57 -2.06 -0.01 -0.51
N PHE A 58 -2.50 -1.09 0.14
CA PHE A 58 -2.53 -1.18 1.60
C PHE A 58 -1.14 -1.01 2.23
N LYS A 59 -0.14 -1.75 1.76
CA LYS A 59 1.25 -1.67 2.26
C LYS A 59 1.78 -0.24 2.18
N LYS A 60 1.52 0.46 1.08
CA LYS A 60 1.94 1.84 0.90
C LYS A 60 1.27 2.78 1.90
N VAL A 61 -0.02 2.62 2.15
CA VAL A 61 -0.74 3.40 3.19
C VAL A 61 -0.15 3.12 4.56
N VAL A 62 0.04 1.85 4.93
CA VAL A 62 0.60 1.50 6.23
C VAL A 62 2.00 2.10 6.42
N ILE A 63 2.87 2.01 5.43
CA ILE A 63 4.22 2.61 5.50
C ILE A 63 4.13 4.13 5.63
N GLN A 64 3.23 4.77 4.88
CA GLN A 64 3.04 6.23 4.94
C GLN A 64 2.51 6.70 6.30
N GLU A 65 1.55 5.98 6.87
CA GLU A 65 0.96 6.29 8.18
C GLU A 65 1.92 5.95 9.34
N LEU A 66 2.71 4.88 9.21
CA LEU A 66 3.75 4.55 10.19
C LEU A 66 4.88 5.58 10.16
N GLY A 67 5.22 6.15 9.00
CA GLY A 67 6.23 7.19 8.86
C GLY A 67 7.53 6.83 9.59
N GLU A 68 8.05 7.77 10.38
CA GLU A 68 9.27 7.59 11.17
C GLU A 68 9.07 6.70 12.43
N ARG A 69 7.83 6.40 12.82
CA ARG A 69 7.50 5.69 14.07
C ARG A 69 8.02 4.25 14.09
N CYS A 70 8.30 3.68 12.92
CA CYS A 70 8.86 2.35 12.77
C CYS A 70 10.20 2.33 12.00
N ASN A 71 10.97 3.42 12.03
CA ASN A 71 12.30 3.49 11.39
C ASN A 71 13.29 2.43 11.90
N ASN A 72 13.06 1.87 13.09
CA ASN A 72 13.92 0.85 13.69
C ASN A 72 13.64 -0.57 13.17
N ILE A 73 12.61 -0.77 12.34
CA ILE A 73 12.24 -2.10 11.81
C ILE A 73 12.83 -2.26 10.40
N SER A 74 13.52 -3.37 10.18
CA SER A 74 14.05 -3.70 8.86
C SER A 74 12.92 -3.87 7.83
N GLN A 75 13.11 -3.38 6.61
CA GLN A 75 12.12 -3.43 5.53
C GLN A 75 11.52 -4.84 5.27
N PRO A 76 12.30 -5.94 5.28
CA PRO A 76 11.76 -7.29 5.12
C PRO A 76 10.82 -7.69 6.25
N ASP A 77 11.18 -7.37 7.50
CA ASP A 77 10.38 -7.71 8.68
C ASP A 77 9.12 -6.86 8.75
N LEU A 78 9.23 -5.56 8.44
CA LEU A 78 8.07 -4.68 8.26
C LEU A 78 7.13 -5.23 7.19
N SER A 79 7.66 -5.71 6.06
CA SER A 79 6.84 -6.30 5.01
C SER A 79 6.13 -7.59 5.46
N ARG A 80 6.77 -8.41 6.30
CA ARG A 80 6.16 -9.62 6.89
C ARG A 80 5.03 -9.26 7.84
N LEU A 81 5.26 -8.29 8.74
CA LEU A 81 4.26 -7.81 9.69
C LEU A 81 3.03 -7.19 8.99
N ILE A 82 3.27 -6.37 7.96
CA ILE A 82 2.20 -5.82 7.12
C ILE A 82 1.42 -6.93 6.41
N ALA A 83 2.10 -7.95 5.87
CA ALA A 83 1.43 -9.08 5.23
C ALA A 83 0.53 -9.85 6.22
N GLN A 84 0.95 -9.99 7.48
CA GLN A 84 0.12 -10.58 8.52
C GLN A 84 -1.12 -9.72 8.80
N LYS A 85 -0.96 -8.41 9.00
CA LYS A 85 -2.11 -7.50 9.21
C LYS A 85 -3.04 -7.44 8.01
N TRP A 86 -2.53 -7.56 6.80
CA TRP A 86 -3.38 -7.71 5.61
C TRP A 86 -4.26 -8.95 5.68
N ARG A 87 -3.76 -10.09 6.17
CA ARG A 87 -4.56 -11.31 6.31
C ARG A 87 -5.65 -11.14 7.37
N GLU A 88 -5.33 -10.47 8.47
CA GLU A 88 -6.25 -10.19 9.60
C GLU A 88 -7.36 -9.17 9.25
N LEU A 89 -7.18 -8.36 8.19
CA LEU A 89 -8.17 -7.34 7.82
C LEU A 89 -9.53 -7.93 7.42
N PRO A 90 -10.65 -7.25 7.75
CA PRO A 90 -11.98 -7.62 7.27
C PRO A 90 -12.07 -7.63 5.74
N ASN A 91 -12.91 -8.52 5.21
CA ASN A 91 -13.10 -8.68 3.77
C ASN A 91 -13.63 -7.40 3.10
N ASP A 92 -14.47 -6.62 3.78
CA ASP A 92 -15.00 -5.35 3.24
C ASP A 92 -13.89 -4.30 3.03
N VAL A 93 -12.93 -4.25 3.94
CA VAL A 93 -11.76 -3.36 3.81
C VAL A 93 -10.88 -3.82 2.65
N LYS A 94 -10.63 -5.14 2.54
CA LYS A 94 -9.88 -5.72 1.40
C LYS A 94 -10.57 -5.44 0.07
N LYS A 95 -11.91 -5.56 0.02
CA LYS A 95 -12.73 -5.25 -1.16
C LYS A 95 -12.62 -3.77 -1.54
N SER A 96 -12.65 -2.89 -0.56
CA SER A 96 -12.48 -1.45 -0.77
C SER A 96 -11.10 -1.10 -1.32
N TYR A 97 -10.03 -1.74 -0.83
CA TYR A 97 -8.68 -1.64 -1.43
C TYR A 97 -8.62 -2.24 -2.83
N GLY A 98 -9.39 -3.30 -3.10
CA GLY A 98 -9.57 -3.87 -4.44
C GLY A 98 -10.17 -2.84 -5.40
N ASN A 99 -11.30 -2.25 -5.04
CA ASN A 99 -11.95 -1.19 -5.82
C ASN A 99 -11.03 0.01 -6.03
N PHE A 100 -10.32 0.45 -4.99
CA PHE A 100 -9.33 1.51 -5.08
C PHE A 100 -8.21 1.16 -6.08
N SER A 101 -7.62 -0.03 -5.99
CA SER A 101 -6.56 -0.47 -6.90
C SER A 101 -7.02 -0.55 -8.36
N ARG A 102 -8.28 -0.94 -8.59
CA ARG A 102 -8.91 -0.90 -9.91
C ARG A 102 -9.04 0.54 -10.42
N GLY A 103 -9.53 1.47 -9.61
CA GLY A 103 -9.62 2.89 -9.94
C GLY A 103 -8.26 3.52 -10.25
N VAL A 104 -7.20 3.17 -9.51
CA VAL A 104 -5.82 3.59 -9.81
C VAL A 104 -5.36 3.06 -11.17
N CYS A 105 -5.72 1.82 -11.50
CA CYS A 105 -5.42 1.19 -12.78
C CYS A 105 -6.10 1.94 -13.94
N GLU A 106 -7.41 2.20 -13.81
CA GLU A 106 -8.22 2.94 -14.79
C GLU A 106 -7.71 4.37 -14.99
N TYR A 107 -7.44 5.10 -13.90
CA TYR A 107 -6.86 6.43 -13.94
C TYR A 107 -5.46 6.43 -14.58
N TYR A 108 -4.62 5.43 -14.28
CA TYR A 108 -3.30 5.30 -14.88
C TYR A 108 -3.37 5.06 -16.39
N THR A 109 -4.28 4.19 -16.86
CA THR A 109 -4.51 3.97 -18.29
C THR A 109 -4.99 5.25 -18.95
N TYR A 110 -6.03 5.90 -18.40
CA TYR A 110 -6.55 7.17 -18.93
C TYR A 110 -5.48 8.25 -19.06
N LYS A 111 -4.60 8.39 -18.05
CA LYS A 111 -3.53 9.40 -18.04
C LYS A 111 -2.43 9.14 -19.07
N ASN A 112 -2.16 7.89 -19.40
CA ASN A 112 -0.99 7.52 -20.21
C ASN A 112 -1.31 7.07 -21.63
N ASP A 113 -2.51 6.57 -21.84
CA ASP A 113 -3.05 6.12 -23.12
C ASP A 113 -4.55 6.47 -23.16
N PRO A 114 -4.87 7.79 -23.25
CA PRO A 114 -6.24 8.23 -23.25
C PRO A 114 -6.96 7.64 -24.46
N PRO A 115 -8.16 7.09 -24.29
CA PRO A 115 -8.87 6.47 -25.39
C PRO A 115 -9.11 7.45 -26.54
N THR A 116 -8.54 7.13 -27.71
CA THR A 116 -8.52 7.96 -28.92
C THR A 116 -9.93 8.26 -29.47
N TYR A 117 -10.94 7.50 -29.04
CA TYR A 117 -12.31 7.51 -29.61
C TYR A 117 -13.20 8.69 -29.22
N LYS A 118 -12.70 9.75 -28.55
CA LYS A 118 -13.46 11.01 -28.34
C LYS A 118 -13.11 12.13 -29.32
N LEU A 119 -12.24 11.88 -30.30
CA LEU A 119 -11.88 12.87 -31.33
C LEU A 119 -12.61 12.69 -32.66
N ILE A 120 -13.69 11.90 -32.72
CA ILE A 120 -14.63 12.01 -33.84
C ILE A 120 -15.54 13.20 -33.52
N LYS A 121 -15.03 14.39 -33.84
CA LYS A 121 -15.87 15.57 -34.09
C LYS A 121 -16.77 15.22 -35.28
N PHE A 122 -18.07 15.24 -35.06
CA PHE A 122 -19.04 15.47 -36.14
C PHE A 122 -18.90 16.91 -36.64
#